data_AF-A0A3E5ESW6-F1
#
_entry.id   AF-A0A3E5ESW6-F1
#
_cell.length_a   1.000
_cell.length_b   1.000
_cell.length_c   1.000
_cell.angle_alpha   90.00
_cell.angle_beta   90.00
_cell.angle_gamma   90.00
#
_symmetry.space_group_name_H-M   'P 1'
#
loop_
_entity.id
_entity.type
_entity.pdbx_description
1 polymer ?
#
loop_
_entity_poly.entity_id
_entity_poly.type
_entity_poly.pdbx_seq_one_letter_code
_entity_poly.pdbx_strand_id
1 'polypeptide(L)'
;MATIYEKLKAYSDSDYYGFHMPGHKRKMHMSWDADPYTVDITEIEGFDDLHHAEGILKEAQERAARIYHADETHFLVNGSTVGILSAIAGVTNKGDQILVARNCHKSVYHAIYMNELNPVYLYPRFDSELQLNIEISAEDVRRALNRYPQIRAVMIVSPTYDGIVSDVAEIAKAAHEKGLPLIVDEAHGAHFGFHPYFPENANQKGADIVIHSVHKTLPAFTQTALLHMNGNLVNREKVRRYLHMLQSSSPSYILMAGIDQCMEMLEHHCEEVFDPYVERLKRCREELGKCEHIRLAETKHYDKSKLVLSVAGLTKGLADTYGAEATGIQLQEDLLNQYHLQMEMAAGTYVIAMTSVGDTDEGMKRLIKAIYELDKKYKPLQGAYNTVDSDIVPGEIKKSQKKEKNYDIEPGYLPQAEVIYSPAQVISMKDAGADGFQVVPLTQSEGYISAEYAYLYPPGIPMLVPGERITAQIREHFQWYMERTYEIQGVEKEGYIEVWTHG
;
A
#
# COMPACT_ATOMS: atom_id res chain seq x y z
N MET A 1 -28.99 16.14 -5.24
CA MET A 1 -29.31 16.02 -3.80
C MET A 1 -28.31 16.87 -3.04
N ALA A 2 -28.66 17.38 -1.85
CA ALA A 2 -27.70 18.15 -1.06
C ALA A 2 -26.62 17.22 -0.49
N THR A 3 -25.36 17.65 -0.49
CA THR A 3 -24.26 16.84 0.08
C THR A 3 -24.29 16.88 1.60
N ILE A 4 -23.60 15.93 2.26
CA ILE A 4 -23.46 15.91 3.73
C ILE A 4 -22.92 17.26 4.21
N TYR A 5 -21.91 17.81 3.51
CA TYR A 5 -21.31 19.09 3.87
C TYR A 5 -22.31 20.25 3.80
N GLU A 6 -23.12 20.33 2.75
CA GLU A 6 -24.13 21.38 2.61
C GLU A 6 -25.14 21.35 3.77
N LYS A 7 -25.53 20.16 4.20
CA LYS A 7 -26.43 19.98 5.34
C LYS A 7 -25.76 20.33 6.68
N LEU A 8 -24.49 19.95 6.87
CA LEU A 8 -23.70 20.36 8.04
C LEU A 8 -23.58 21.89 8.11
N LYS A 9 -23.31 22.53 6.97
CA LYS A 9 -23.21 23.99 6.86
C LYS A 9 -24.53 24.67 7.16
N ALA A 10 -25.64 24.20 6.60
CA ALA A 10 -26.97 24.74 6.90
C ALA A 10 -27.32 24.61 8.39
N TYR A 11 -26.94 23.51 9.05
CA TYR A 11 -27.10 23.35 10.49
C TYR A 11 -26.17 24.28 11.28
N SER A 12 -24.93 24.47 10.84
CA SER A 12 -23.98 25.43 11.42
C SER A 12 -24.51 26.87 11.37
N ASP A 13 -25.10 27.27 10.25
CA ASP A 13 -25.60 28.64 10.01
C ASP A 13 -26.96 28.93 10.67
N SER A 14 -27.60 27.90 11.25
CA SER A 14 -28.88 28.02 11.96
C SER A 14 -28.73 28.56 13.40
N ASP A 15 -29.87 28.79 14.07
CA ASP A 15 -29.92 29.16 15.49
C ASP A 15 -29.93 27.96 16.45
N TYR A 16 -29.82 26.71 15.95
CA TYR A 16 -29.79 25.52 16.79
C TYR A 16 -28.64 25.60 17.80
N TYR A 17 -28.98 25.48 19.08
CA TYR A 17 -28.01 25.36 20.16
C TYR A 17 -27.83 23.89 20.54
N GLY A 18 -26.61 23.36 20.38
CA GLY A 18 -26.32 21.97 20.71
C GLY A 18 -26.13 21.77 22.22
N PHE A 19 -27.07 21.09 22.88
CA PHE A 19 -26.81 20.43 24.18
C PHE A 19 -26.27 19.00 24.01
N HIS A 20 -26.15 18.51 22.78
CA HIS A 20 -25.57 17.22 22.40
C HIS A 20 -24.03 17.27 22.26
N MET A 21 -23.39 16.11 22.04
CA MET A 21 -21.95 15.99 21.73
C MET A 21 -21.61 16.61 20.35
N PRO A 22 -20.35 17.01 20.06
CA PRO A 22 -19.17 16.91 20.93
C PRO A 22 -19.00 18.12 21.88
N GLY A 23 -18.00 18.05 22.76
CA GLY A 23 -17.81 19.00 23.87
C GLY A 23 -17.55 20.45 23.46
N HIS A 24 -17.06 20.71 22.24
CA HIS A 24 -16.83 22.07 21.72
C HIS A 24 -18.13 22.81 21.36
N LYS A 25 -19.27 22.10 21.28
CA LYS A 25 -20.62 22.65 21.04
C LYS A 25 -20.74 23.53 19.79
N ARG A 26 -19.85 23.35 18.81
CA ARG A 26 -19.70 24.24 17.63
C ARG A 26 -19.43 25.72 17.97
N LYS A 27 -18.93 26.01 19.17
CA LYS A 27 -18.67 27.38 19.67
C LYS A 27 -17.21 27.66 19.99
N MET A 28 -16.36 26.64 20.03
CA MET A 28 -14.92 26.84 20.24
C MET A 28 -14.22 27.08 18.92
N HIS A 29 -13.99 28.36 18.62
CA HIS A 29 -13.11 28.79 17.55
C HIS A 29 -11.67 28.69 18.06
N MET A 30 -11.00 27.58 17.76
CA MET A 30 -9.56 27.48 18.00
C MET A 30 -8.81 28.37 17.02
N SER A 31 -7.51 28.61 17.23
CA SER A 31 -6.68 29.52 16.43
C SER A 31 -6.33 28.96 15.03
N TRP A 32 -7.29 28.33 14.36
CA TRP A 32 -7.15 27.73 13.03
C TRP A 32 -7.81 28.64 12.00
N ASP A 33 -7.17 28.87 10.85
CA ASP A 33 -7.73 29.71 9.78
C ASP A 33 -9.00 29.11 9.15
N ALA A 34 -9.06 27.77 9.08
CA ALA A 34 -10.26 27.02 8.75
C ALA A 34 -10.76 26.32 10.02
N ASP A 35 -11.99 26.62 10.43
CA ASP A 35 -12.56 26.11 11.68
C ASP A 35 -13.49 24.90 11.45
N PRO A 36 -13.00 23.66 11.63
CA PRO A 36 -13.81 22.47 11.47
C PRO A 36 -14.83 22.29 12.61
N TYR A 37 -14.62 22.92 13.77
CA TYR A 37 -15.48 22.71 14.95
C TYR A 37 -16.89 23.24 14.73
N THR A 38 -17.08 24.17 13.79
CA THR A 38 -18.39 24.73 13.44
C THR A 38 -19.33 23.72 12.80
N VAL A 39 -18.77 22.75 12.07
CA VAL A 39 -19.51 21.72 11.33
C VAL A 39 -19.34 20.32 11.91
N ASP A 40 -18.54 20.15 12.97
CA ASP A 40 -18.36 18.87 13.64
C ASP A 40 -19.55 18.54 14.56
N ILE A 41 -20.20 17.43 14.27
CA ILE A 41 -21.35 16.90 15.01
C ILE A 41 -21.26 15.38 15.12
N THR A 42 -22.04 14.80 16.02
CA THR A 42 -22.34 13.37 16.06
C THR A 42 -23.70 13.10 15.40
N GLU A 43 -24.17 11.86 15.50
CA GLU A 43 -25.52 11.45 15.11
C GLU A 43 -26.55 12.23 15.97
N ILE A 44 -27.34 13.08 15.30
CA ILE A 44 -28.40 13.88 15.92
C ILE A 44 -29.66 13.82 15.06
N GLU A 45 -30.79 14.26 15.61
CA GLU A 45 -32.04 14.32 14.87
C GLU A 45 -31.91 15.12 13.57
N GLY A 46 -32.46 14.58 12.49
CA GLY A 46 -32.33 15.14 11.15
C GLY A 46 -31.02 14.78 10.46
N PHE A 47 -30.04 14.18 11.15
CA PHE A 47 -28.87 13.53 10.57
C PHE A 47 -29.03 11.99 10.67
N ASP A 48 -27.99 11.24 10.35
CA ASP A 48 -28.06 9.79 10.15
C ASP A 48 -27.05 9.05 11.05
N ASP A 49 -27.19 7.74 11.17
CA ASP A 49 -26.25 6.87 11.89
C ASP A 49 -25.45 6.06 10.87
N LEU A 50 -24.12 6.15 10.86
CA LEU A 50 -23.30 5.40 9.89
C LEU A 50 -23.50 3.88 10.01
N HIS A 51 -23.72 3.38 11.23
CA HIS A 51 -23.95 1.95 11.50
C HIS A 51 -25.38 1.51 11.15
N HIS A 52 -26.29 2.45 10.98
CA HIS A 52 -27.69 2.20 10.65
C HIS A 52 -28.19 3.24 9.62
N ALA A 53 -27.44 3.38 8.52
CA ALA A 53 -27.69 4.43 7.56
C ALA A 53 -29.04 4.25 6.85
N GLU A 54 -29.95 5.22 7.05
CA GLU A 54 -31.30 5.20 6.46
C GLU A 54 -31.62 6.45 5.61
N GLY A 55 -30.85 7.53 5.77
CA GLY A 55 -31.07 8.82 5.12
C GLY A 55 -29.86 9.30 4.33
N ILE A 56 -29.30 10.46 4.71
CA ILE A 56 -28.26 11.15 3.94
C ILE A 56 -26.99 10.30 3.76
N LEU A 57 -26.64 9.45 4.74
CA LEU A 57 -25.46 8.59 4.62
C LEU A 57 -25.76 7.42 3.69
N LYS A 58 -26.98 6.90 3.72
CA LYS A 58 -27.43 5.88 2.77
C LYS A 58 -27.40 6.40 1.34
N GLU A 59 -27.96 7.58 1.09
CA GLU A 59 -27.96 8.21 -0.23
C GLU A 59 -26.53 8.48 -0.75
N ALA A 60 -25.64 8.93 0.14
CA ALA A 60 -24.21 9.14 -0.15
C ALA A 60 -23.49 7.84 -0.51
N GLN A 61 -23.72 6.77 0.26
CA GLN A 61 -23.14 5.44 0.01
C GLN A 61 -23.69 4.81 -1.27
N GLU A 62 -24.99 4.96 -1.55
CA GLU A 62 -25.60 4.53 -2.81
C GLU A 62 -25.05 5.32 -4.01
N ARG A 63 -24.77 6.61 -3.85
CA ARG A 63 -24.05 7.40 -4.86
C ARG A 63 -22.66 6.85 -5.12
N ALA A 64 -21.87 6.61 -4.08
CA ALA A 64 -20.55 5.99 -4.23
C ALA A 64 -20.63 4.61 -4.92
N ALA A 65 -21.64 3.79 -4.58
CA ALA A 65 -21.85 2.50 -5.23
C ALA A 65 -22.12 2.64 -6.73
N ARG A 66 -22.96 3.61 -7.15
CA ARG A 66 -23.19 3.89 -8.57
C ARG A 66 -21.92 4.33 -9.30
N ILE A 67 -21.15 5.25 -8.71
CA ILE A 67 -19.91 5.80 -9.28
C ILE A 67 -18.87 4.69 -9.52
N TYR A 68 -18.71 3.79 -8.56
CA TYR A 68 -17.73 2.70 -8.64
C TYR A 68 -18.26 1.42 -9.26
N HIS A 69 -19.51 1.41 -9.72
CA HIS A 69 -20.20 0.23 -10.27
C HIS A 69 -20.23 -0.96 -9.29
N ALA A 70 -20.47 -0.66 -8.01
CA ALA A 70 -20.63 -1.66 -6.97
C ALA A 70 -22.12 -1.92 -6.65
N ASP A 71 -22.46 -3.13 -6.22
CA ASP A 71 -23.83 -3.40 -5.75
C ASP A 71 -24.12 -2.68 -4.43
N GLU A 72 -23.08 -2.51 -3.61
CA GLU A 72 -23.17 -1.90 -2.28
C GLU A 72 -21.83 -1.28 -1.89
N THR A 73 -21.87 -0.09 -1.27
CA THR A 73 -20.68 0.61 -0.77
C THR A 73 -20.89 1.06 0.67
N HIS A 74 -19.82 1.01 1.47
CA HIS A 74 -19.76 1.57 2.83
C HIS A 74 -18.67 2.62 2.93
N PHE A 75 -18.98 3.73 3.61
CA PHE A 75 -18.00 4.75 3.96
C PHE A 75 -17.16 4.28 5.14
N LEU A 76 -15.85 4.47 5.03
CA LEU A 76 -14.90 4.13 6.08
C LEU A 76 -14.18 5.38 6.58
N VAL A 77 -14.29 5.66 7.88
CA VAL A 77 -13.62 6.80 8.55
C VAL A 77 -12.45 6.38 9.44
N ASN A 78 -12.17 5.07 9.51
CA ASN A 78 -11.02 4.48 10.19
C ASN A 78 -9.99 3.89 9.20
N GLY A 79 -10.00 4.37 7.95
CA GLY A 79 -9.12 3.96 6.85
C GLY A 79 -9.41 2.57 6.29
N SER A 80 -8.75 2.24 5.18
CA SER A 80 -8.89 0.92 4.52
C SER A 80 -8.51 -0.26 5.40
N THR A 81 -7.73 -0.03 6.46
CA THR A 81 -7.46 -1.01 7.52
C THR A 81 -8.75 -1.64 8.04
N VAL A 82 -9.76 -0.83 8.38
CA VAL A 82 -11.03 -1.37 8.91
C VAL A 82 -11.81 -2.15 7.86
N GLY A 83 -11.73 -1.71 6.59
CA GLY A 83 -12.32 -2.42 5.46
C GLY A 83 -11.71 -3.79 5.26
N ILE A 84 -10.37 -3.89 5.26
CA ILE A 84 -9.64 -5.15 5.09
C ILE A 84 -9.93 -6.13 6.24
N LEU A 85 -9.86 -5.65 7.50
CA LEU A 85 -10.17 -6.48 8.67
C LEU A 85 -11.60 -7.03 8.58
N SER A 86 -12.56 -6.17 8.24
CA SER A 86 -13.99 -6.55 8.15
C SER A 86 -14.28 -7.47 6.97
N ALA A 87 -13.63 -7.25 5.82
CA ALA A 87 -13.76 -8.08 4.64
C ALA A 87 -13.28 -9.51 4.91
N ILE A 88 -12.04 -9.65 5.40
CA ILE A 88 -11.45 -10.97 5.70
C ILE A 88 -12.26 -11.66 6.80
N ALA A 89 -12.62 -10.95 7.87
CA ALA A 89 -13.40 -11.54 8.95
C ALA A 89 -14.83 -11.90 8.53
N GLY A 90 -15.40 -11.15 7.59
CA GLY A 90 -16.70 -11.39 7.00
C GLY A 90 -16.78 -12.62 6.10
N VAL A 91 -15.69 -12.96 5.39
CA VAL A 91 -15.67 -14.11 4.45
C VAL A 91 -15.05 -15.38 5.03
N THR A 92 -14.37 -15.31 6.18
CA THR A 92 -13.72 -16.46 6.83
C THR A 92 -14.31 -16.75 8.21
N ASN A 93 -14.07 -17.94 8.73
CA ASN A 93 -14.26 -18.31 10.14
C ASN A 93 -12.91 -18.54 10.81
N LYS A 94 -12.94 -18.59 12.14
CA LYS A 94 -11.75 -18.88 12.93
C LYS A 94 -11.09 -20.19 12.50
N GLY A 95 -9.79 -20.17 12.20
CA GLY A 95 -9.03 -21.35 11.76
C GLY A 95 -9.16 -21.70 10.27
N ASP A 96 -9.97 -20.99 9.48
CA ASP A 96 -10.09 -21.23 8.05
C ASP A 96 -8.73 -20.99 7.33
N GLN A 97 -8.54 -21.66 6.19
CA GLN A 97 -7.40 -21.42 5.32
C GLN A 97 -7.72 -20.30 4.31
N ILE A 98 -6.78 -19.38 4.09
CA ILE A 98 -6.95 -18.23 3.19
C ILE A 98 -5.75 -18.11 2.24
N LEU A 99 -6.00 -17.84 0.96
CA LEU A 99 -4.94 -17.57 -0.02
C LEU A 99 -4.65 -16.08 -0.06
N VAL A 100 -3.39 -15.69 0.15
CA VAL A 100 -3.02 -14.30 0.37
C VAL A 100 -1.78 -13.93 -0.44
N ALA A 101 -1.84 -12.82 -1.17
CA ALA A 101 -0.65 -12.26 -1.80
C ALA A 101 0.36 -11.78 -0.73
N ARG A 102 1.63 -12.17 -0.84
CA ARG A 102 2.65 -11.86 0.18
C ARG A 102 2.87 -10.36 0.34
N ASN A 103 2.72 -9.61 -0.73
CA ASN A 103 2.86 -8.14 -0.75
C ASN A 103 1.64 -7.38 -0.21
N CYS A 104 0.72 -8.04 0.51
CA CYS A 104 -0.37 -7.37 1.20
C CYS A 104 0.13 -6.45 2.34
N HIS A 105 -0.66 -5.42 2.64
CA HIS A 105 -0.43 -4.53 3.77
C HIS A 105 -0.58 -5.26 5.12
N LYS A 106 0.11 -4.80 6.17
CA LYS A 106 0.06 -5.37 7.53
C LYS A 106 -1.36 -5.61 8.09
N SER A 107 -2.36 -4.83 7.67
CA SER A 107 -3.76 -5.05 8.08
C SER A 107 -4.33 -6.41 7.66
N VAL A 108 -3.88 -6.98 6.54
CA VAL A 108 -4.25 -8.35 6.13
C VAL A 108 -3.71 -9.36 7.13
N TYR A 109 -2.46 -9.18 7.56
CA TYR A 109 -1.83 -10.03 8.56
C TYR A 109 -2.45 -9.87 9.95
N HIS A 110 -2.88 -8.66 10.31
CA HIS A 110 -3.68 -8.44 11.51
C HIS A 110 -5.02 -9.19 11.42
N ALA A 111 -5.68 -9.21 10.27
CA ALA A 111 -6.90 -9.99 10.09
C ALA A 111 -6.65 -11.50 10.23
N ILE A 112 -5.54 -12.00 9.64
CA ILE A 112 -5.11 -13.40 9.78
C ILE A 112 -4.89 -13.74 11.25
N TYR A 113 -4.18 -12.89 12.00
CA TYR A 113 -3.95 -13.07 13.42
C TYR A 113 -5.26 -13.05 14.23
N MET A 114 -6.08 -12.01 14.07
CA MET A 114 -7.34 -11.81 14.83
C MET A 114 -8.34 -12.94 14.61
N ASN A 115 -8.41 -13.50 13.40
CA ASN A 115 -9.25 -14.64 13.08
C ASN A 115 -8.53 -15.99 13.20
N GLU A 116 -7.29 -16.02 13.69
CA GLU A 116 -6.47 -17.24 13.82
C GLU A 116 -6.46 -18.07 12.53
N LEU A 117 -6.36 -17.40 11.38
CA LEU A 117 -6.41 -18.02 10.07
C LEU A 117 -5.10 -18.74 9.74
N ASN A 118 -5.20 -19.70 8.81
CA ASN A 118 -4.05 -20.40 8.26
C ASN A 118 -3.74 -19.85 6.86
N PRO A 119 -2.74 -18.97 6.69
CA PRO A 119 -2.45 -18.38 5.40
C PRO A 119 -1.69 -19.34 4.48
N VAL A 120 -2.04 -19.30 3.19
CA VAL A 120 -1.22 -19.81 2.08
C VAL A 120 -0.76 -18.60 1.29
N TYR A 121 0.55 -18.35 1.22
CA TYR A 121 1.08 -17.16 0.56
C TYR A 121 1.35 -17.38 -0.93
N LEU A 122 0.93 -16.42 -1.75
CA LEU A 122 1.37 -16.26 -3.12
C LEU A 122 2.44 -15.17 -3.18
N TYR A 123 3.65 -15.55 -3.55
CA TYR A 123 4.74 -14.60 -3.74
C TYR A 123 4.63 -13.96 -5.12
N PRO A 124 4.66 -12.62 -5.23
CA PRO A 124 4.81 -11.98 -6.53
C PRO A 124 6.15 -12.40 -7.15
N ARG A 125 6.21 -12.44 -8.48
CA ARG A 125 7.48 -12.60 -9.18
C ARG A 125 8.30 -11.31 -9.03
N PHE A 126 9.60 -11.41 -9.21
CA PHE A 126 10.48 -10.26 -9.19
C PHE A 126 11.11 -10.05 -10.56
N ASP A 127 11.08 -8.82 -11.04
CA ASP A 127 11.74 -8.42 -12.27
C ASP A 127 13.09 -7.81 -11.90
N SER A 128 14.18 -8.52 -12.23
CA SER A 128 15.54 -8.11 -11.90
C SER A 128 16.01 -6.87 -12.66
N GLU A 129 15.43 -6.58 -13.84
CA GLU A 129 15.77 -5.40 -14.63
C GLU A 129 15.11 -4.15 -14.06
N LEU A 130 13.83 -4.25 -13.66
CA LEU A 130 13.08 -3.16 -13.02
C LEU A 130 13.39 -3.03 -11.52
N GLN A 131 13.88 -4.10 -10.89
CA GLN A 131 14.03 -4.27 -9.44
C GLN A 131 12.72 -4.07 -8.67
N LEU A 132 11.63 -4.62 -9.20
CA LEU A 132 10.29 -4.53 -8.62
C LEU A 132 9.64 -5.90 -8.49
N ASN A 133 8.84 -6.07 -7.43
CA ASN A 133 7.89 -7.16 -7.35
C ASN A 133 6.73 -6.86 -8.31
N ILE A 134 6.44 -7.79 -9.21
CA ILE A 134 5.43 -7.63 -10.25
C ILE A 134 4.08 -8.26 -9.83
N GLU A 135 3.19 -8.49 -10.79
CA GLU A 135 1.82 -8.94 -10.53
C GLU A 135 1.72 -10.34 -9.90
N ILE A 136 0.56 -10.58 -9.25
CA ILE A 136 0.13 -11.93 -8.92
C ILE A 136 -0.50 -12.55 -10.17
N SER A 137 0.00 -13.71 -10.59
CA SER A 137 -0.52 -14.42 -11.77
C SER A 137 -1.78 -15.21 -11.44
N ALA A 138 -2.81 -15.10 -12.29
CA ALA A 138 -4.00 -15.94 -12.23
C ALA A 138 -3.69 -17.44 -12.35
N GLU A 139 -2.62 -17.81 -13.06
CA GLU A 139 -2.18 -19.21 -13.13
C GLU A 139 -1.67 -19.70 -11.77
N ASP A 140 -0.87 -18.88 -11.08
CA ASP A 140 -0.31 -19.19 -9.77
C ASP A 140 -1.45 -19.33 -8.73
N VAL A 141 -2.48 -18.48 -8.83
CA VAL A 141 -3.73 -18.60 -8.06
C VAL A 141 -4.43 -19.93 -8.34
N ARG A 142 -4.68 -20.30 -9.61
CA ARG A 142 -5.31 -21.58 -9.96
C ARG A 142 -4.53 -22.77 -9.42
N ARG A 143 -3.20 -22.75 -9.54
CA ARG A 143 -2.34 -23.84 -9.03
C ARG A 143 -2.45 -23.94 -7.50
N ALA A 144 -2.41 -22.83 -6.78
CA ALA A 144 -2.57 -22.82 -5.32
C ALA A 144 -3.95 -23.34 -4.88
N LEU A 145 -5.04 -22.86 -5.51
CA LEU A 145 -6.40 -23.31 -5.20
C LEU A 145 -6.62 -24.81 -5.50
N ASN A 146 -5.96 -25.37 -6.51
CA ASN A 146 -5.98 -26.80 -6.78
C ASN A 146 -5.17 -27.61 -5.76
N ARG A 147 -4.03 -27.05 -5.30
CA ARG A 147 -3.15 -27.70 -4.32
C ARG A 147 -3.74 -27.71 -2.92
N TYR A 148 -4.45 -26.65 -2.55
CA TYR A 148 -4.97 -26.41 -1.20
C TYR A 148 -6.50 -26.23 -1.24
N PRO A 149 -7.27 -27.32 -1.34
CA PRO A 149 -8.72 -27.26 -1.51
C PRO A 149 -9.49 -26.73 -0.30
N GLN A 150 -8.81 -26.52 0.84
CA GLN A 150 -9.42 -26.00 2.07
C GLN A 150 -9.49 -24.46 2.11
N ILE A 151 -8.89 -23.77 1.13
CA ILE A 151 -8.94 -22.32 1.03
C ILE A 151 -10.40 -21.84 0.94
N ARG A 152 -10.73 -20.79 1.69
CA ARG A 152 -12.08 -20.23 1.80
C ARG A 152 -12.24 -18.84 1.17
N ALA A 153 -11.14 -18.14 0.90
CA ALA A 153 -11.13 -16.85 0.23
C ALA A 153 -9.77 -16.58 -0.42
N VAL A 154 -9.76 -15.68 -1.40
CA VAL A 154 -8.53 -15.16 -2.04
C VAL A 154 -8.40 -13.67 -1.70
N MET A 155 -7.22 -13.25 -1.25
CA MET A 155 -6.89 -11.86 -0.92
C MET A 155 -5.67 -11.43 -1.74
N ILE A 156 -5.81 -10.40 -2.55
CA ILE A 156 -4.69 -9.79 -3.29
C ILE A 156 -4.65 -8.27 -3.09
N VAL A 157 -3.53 -7.66 -3.44
CA VAL A 157 -3.39 -6.21 -3.60
C VAL A 157 -3.23 -5.88 -5.07
N SER A 158 -4.01 -4.93 -5.58
CA SER A 158 -3.89 -4.41 -6.95
C SER A 158 -4.54 -3.03 -7.04
N PRO A 159 -3.81 -1.97 -7.43
CA PRO A 159 -2.39 -1.99 -7.80
C PRO A 159 -1.47 -2.18 -6.58
N THR A 160 -0.24 -2.60 -6.82
CA THR A 160 0.83 -2.53 -5.81
C THR A 160 1.17 -1.07 -5.50
N TYR A 161 1.94 -0.84 -4.44
CA TYR A 161 2.39 0.51 -4.07
C TYR A 161 3.14 1.20 -5.21
N ASP A 162 3.93 0.42 -5.94
CA ASP A 162 4.73 0.83 -7.10
C ASP A 162 3.91 0.98 -8.39
N GLY A 163 2.62 0.70 -8.36
CA GLY A 163 1.72 0.85 -9.50
C GLY A 163 1.55 -0.38 -10.39
N ILE A 164 2.04 -1.56 -10.00
CA ILE A 164 1.85 -2.79 -10.79
C ILE A 164 0.40 -3.27 -10.65
N VAL A 165 -0.26 -3.56 -11.77
CA VAL A 165 -1.67 -3.97 -11.81
C VAL A 165 -1.78 -5.45 -12.16
N SER A 166 -2.44 -6.23 -11.30
CA SER A 166 -2.71 -7.65 -11.58
C SER A 166 -3.93 -7.83 -12.49
N ASP A 167 -4.01 -8.95 -13.21
CA ASP A 167 -5.21 -9.30 -14.00
C ASP A 167 -6.34 -9.78 -13.08
N VAL A 168 -7.03 -8.82 -12.45
CA VAL A 168 -8.12 -9.08 -11.50
C VAL A 168 -9.23 -9.92 -12.13
N ALA A 169 -9.53 -9.75 -13.42
CA ALA A 169 -10.60 -10.50 -14.08
C ALA A 169 -10.29 -11.99 -14.17
N GLU A 170 -9.08 -12.35 -14.57
CA GLU A 170 -8.68 -13.76 -14.63
C GLU A 170 -8.47 -14.37 -13.23
N ILE A 171 -8.05 -13.59 -12.24
CA ILE A 171 -7.97 -14.03 -10.84
C ILE A 171 -9.37 -14.26 -10.27
N ALA A 172 -10.32 -13.35 -10.48
CA ALA A 172 -11.70 -13.49 -10.04
C ALA A 172 -12.32 -14.76 -10.62
N LYS A 173 -12.15 -14.97 -11.92
CA LYS A 173 -12.57 -16.20 -12.60
C LYS A 173 -11.96 -17.46 -11.97
N ALA A 174 -10.66 -17.47 -11.67
CA ALA A 174 -10.00 -18.58 -11.01
C ALA A 174 -10.56 -18.89 -9.61
N ALA A 175 -10.90 -17.86 -8.83
CA ALA A 175 -11.52 -18.02 -7.52
C ALA A 175 -12.98 -18.52 -7.64
N HIS A 176 -13.75 -17.95 -8.56
CA HIS A 176 -15.16 -18.28 -8.80
C HIS A 176 -15.35 -19.69 -9.36
N GLU A 177 -14.40 -20.22 -10.14
CA GLU A 177 -14.36 -21.64 -10.56
C GLU A 177 -14.35 -22.62 -9.36
N LYS A 178 -13.93 -22.15 -8.18
CA LYS A 178 -13.96 -22.88 -6.90
C LYS A 178 -15.10 -22.44 -5.97
N GLY A 179 -15.93 -21.49 -6.40
CA GLY A 179 -16.98 -20.89 -5.57
C GLY A 179 -16.45 -20.06 -4.41
N LEU A 180 -15.26 -19.47 -4.55
CA LEU A 180 -14.59 -18.68 -3.52
C LEU A 180 -14.66 -17.19 -3.83
N PRO A 181 -14.86 -16.31 -2.84
CA PRO A 181 -14.82 -14.87 -3.04
C PRO A 181 -13.38 -14.37 -3.24
N LEU A 182 -13.23 -13.36 -4.09
CA LEU A 182 -12.01 -12.57 -4.25
C LEU A 182 -12.15 -11.22 -3.53
N ILE A 183 -11.23 -10.94 -2.61
CA ILE A 183 -11.02 -9.63 -2.00
C ILE A 183 -9.82 -8.97 -2.67
N VAL A 184 -10.02 -7.72 -3.13
CA VAL A 184 -8.94 -6.89 -3.69
C VAL A 184 -8.74 -5.67 -2.79
N ASP A 185 -7.55 -5.57 -2.20
CA ASP A 185 -7.05 -4.30 -1.67
C ASP A 185 -6.62 -3.42 -2.84
N GLU A 186 -7.52 -2.53 -3.25
CA GLU A 186 -7.30 -1.52 -4.28
C GLU A 186 -7.04 -0.15 -3.61
N ALA A 187 -6.46 -0.14 -2.40
CA ALA A 187 -6.23 1.07 -1.62
C ALA A 187 -5.53 2.19 -2.41
N HIS A 188 -4.62 1.84 -3.32
CA HIS A 188 -3.84 2.77 -4.14
C HIS A 188 -4.47 3.05 -5.52
N GLY A 189 -5.60 2.42 -5.83
CA GLY A 189 -6.31 2.50 -7.12
C GLY A 189 -7.67 3.20 -7.04
N ALA A 190 -7.93 4.02 -6.02
CA ALA A 190 -9.23 4.70 -5.87
C ALA A 190 -9.59 5.59 -7.08
N HIS A 191 -8.61 6.01 -7.87
CA HIS A 191 -8.82 6.82 -9.08
C HIS A 191 -9.10 5.99 -10.36
N PHE A 192 -9.15 4.66 -10.26
CA PHE A 192 -9.32 3.77 -11.40
C PHE A 192 -10.74 3.83 -11.99
N GLY A 193 -10.83 3.78 -13.32
CA GLY A 193 -12.10 3.87 -14.06
C GLY A 193 -12.57 5.31 -14.36
N PHE A 194 -11.92 6.34 -13.82
CA PHE A 194 -12.34 7.74 -14.02
C PHE A 194 -11.72 8.43 -15.23
N HIS A 195 -10.69 7.84 -15.84
CA HIS A 195 -10.17 8.28 -17.13
C HIS A 195 -9.49 7.10 -17.86
N PRO A 196 -9.61 6.94 -19.19
CA PRO A 196 -9.02 5.84 -19.96
C PRO A 196 -7.48 5.70 -19.91
N TYR A 197 -6.81 6.63 -19.23
CA TYR A 197 -5.36 6.62 -19.03
C TYR A 197 -4.95 5.78 -17.83
N PHE A 198 -5.90 5.52 -16.93
CA PHE A 198 -5.76 4.67 -15.76
C PHE A 198 -6.47 3.33 -16.00
N PRO A 199 -6.09 2.28 -15.27
CA PRO A 199 -6.80 1.00 -15.30
C PRO A 199 -8.29 1.13 -14.93
N GLU A 200 -9.08 0.14 -15.33
CA GLU A 200 -10.43 -0.05 -14.80
C GLU A 200 -10.38 -0.57 -13.36
N ASN A 201 -11.36 -0.18 -12.55
CA ASN A 201 -11.45 -0.59 -11.14
C ASN A 201 -11.80 -2.08 -10.97
N ALA A 202 -11.43 -2.65 -9.83
CA ALA A 202 -11.63 -4.07 -9.52
C ALA A 202 -13.11 -4.48 -9.41
N ASN A 203 -14.04 -3.56 -9.12
CA ASN A 203 -15.47 -3.86 -9.06
C ASN A 203 -15.97 -4.37 -10.42
N GLN A 204 -15.58 -3.68 -11.49
CA GLN A 204 -15.93 -4.06 -12.86
C GLN A 204 -15.15 -5.27 -13.38
N LYS A 205 -14.05 -5.65 -12.71
CA LYS A 205 -13.27 -6.85 -13.02
C LYS A 205 -13.74 -8.10 -12.28
N GLY A 206 -14.85 -8.03 -11.54
CA GLY A 206 -15.48 -9.20 -10.92
C GLY A 206 -14.96 -9.55 -9.53
N ALA A 207 -14.23 -8.65 -8.86
CA ALA A 207 -13.91 -8.81 -7.45
C ALA A 207 -15.19 -8.71 -6.58
N ASP A 208 -15.32 -9.59 -5.58
CA ASP A 208 -16.49 -9.64 -4.70
C ASP A 208 -16.43 -8.60 -3.57
N ILE A 209 -15.22 -8.25 -3.11
CA ILE A 209 -15.00 -7.12 -2.20
C ILE A 209 -13.82 -6.30 -2.72
N VAL A 210 -14.00 -4.98 -2.80
CA VAL A 210 -12.94 -4.03 -3.18
C VAL A 210 -12.82 -2.96 -2.12
N ILE A 211 -11.60 -2.65 -1.70
CA ILE A 211 -11.33 -1.61 -0.70
C ILE A 211 -10.51 -0.49 -1.34
N HIS A 212 -10.99 0.74 -1.27
CA HIS A 212 -10.28 1.93 -1.76
C HIS A 212 -9.88 2.85 -0.60
N SER A 213 -8.67 3.39 -0.63
CA SER A 213 -8.32 4.53 0.23
C SER A 213 -8.52 5.80 -0.58
N VAL A 214 -9.65 6.48 -0.38
CA VAL A 214 -9.98 7.67 -1.16
C VAL A 214 -8.89 8.72 -1.01
N HIS A 215 -8.46 8.99 0.22
CA HIS A 215 -7.41 9.98 0.53
C HIS A 215 -6.04 9.74 -0.10
N LYS A 216 -5.74 8.53 -0.60
CA LYS A 216 -4.41 8.23 -1.16
C LYS A 216 -4.24 8.79 -2.56
N THR A 217 -5.28 8.73 -3.39
CA THR A 217 -5.19 9.12 -4.81
C THR A 217 -6.30 10.06 -5.27
N LEU A 218 -7.25 10.38 -4.40
CA LEU A 218 -8.34 11.31 -4.64
C LEU A 218 -8.36 12.40 -3.54
N PRO A 219 -8.96 13.58 -3.81
CA PRO A 219 -8.94 14.71 -2.89
C PRO A 219 -9.91 14.51 -1.72
N ALA A 220 -9.55 13.65 -0.77
CA ALA A 220 -10.29 13.42 0.47
C ALA A 220 -9.34 13.39 1.69
N PHE A 221 -9.88 13.63 2.89
CA PHE A 221 -9.09 13.69 4.11
C PHE A 221 -8.48 12.34 4.47
N THR A 222 -7.25 12.34 5.02
CA THR A 222 -6.60 11.15 5.58
C THR A 222 -7.56 10.36 6.48
N GLN A 223 -7.44 9.03 6.47
CA GLN A 223 -8.36 8.05 7.09
C GLN A 223 -9.65 7.76 6.33
N THR A 224 -9.97 8.49 5.24
CA THR A 224 -11.15 8.18 4.44
C THR A 224 -10.92 7.02 3.47
N ALA A 225 -11.88 6.10 3.40
CA ALA A 225 -11.84 4.93 2.53
C ALA A 225 -13.26 4.47 2.16
N LEU A 226 -13.36 3.53 1.23
CA LEU A 226 -14.59 2.88 0.79
C LEU A 226 -14.42 1.36 0.82
N LEU A 227 -15.48 0.64 1.19
CA LEU A 227 -15.59 -0.80 0.98
C LEU A 227 -16.76 -1.08 0.05
N HIS A 228 -16.50 -1.76 -1.06
CA HIS A 228 -17.46 -2.17 -2.05
C HIS A 228 -17.73 -3.67 -1.93
N MET A 229 -18.98 -4.10 -2.10
CA MET A 229 -19.36 -5.51 -2.17
C MET A 229 -20.17 -5.79 -3.43
N ASN A 230 -19.82 -6.86 -4.13
CA ASN A 230 -20.40 -7.26 -5.41
C ASN A 230 -20.83 -8.73 -5.39
N GLY A 231 -21.82 -9.06 -6.19
CA GLY A 231 -22.25 -10.44 -6.40
C GLY A 231 -22.82 -11.10 -5.14
N ASN A 232 -22.79 -12.43 -5.13
CA ASN A 232 -23.54 -13.26 -4.17
C ASN A 232 -22.66 -14.24 -3.37
N LEU A 233 -21.34 -14.26 -3.55
CA LEU A 233 -20.43 -15.16 -2.83
C LEU A 233 -20.13 -14.69 -1.41
N VAL A 234 -20.33 -13.40 -1.12
CA VAL A 234 -20.01 -12.77 0.16
C VAL A 234 -21.24 -12.73 1.05
N ASN A 235 -21.09 -13.15 2.31
CA ASN A 235 -22.09 -12.89 3.35
C ASN A 235 -22.01 -11.42 3.79
N ARG A 236 -22.79 -10.55 3.15
CA ARG A 236 -22.78 -9.11 3.37
C ARG A 236 -23.15 -8.71 4.80
N GLU A 237 -24.08 -9.42 5.43
CA GLU A 237 -24.46 -9.17 6.83
C GLU A 237 -23.28 -9.39 7.79
N LYS A 238 -22.48 -10.43 7.56
CA LYS A 238 -21.29 -10.71 8.37
C LYS A 238 -20.24 -9.62 8.20
N VAL A 239 -20.01 -9.14 6.97
CA VAL A 239 -19.09 -8.01 6.71
C VAL A 239 -19.57 -6.75 7.42
N ARG A 240 -20.84 -6.35 7.26
CA ARG A 240 -21.43 -5.19 7.95
C ARG A 240 -21.29 -5.28 9.47
N ARG A 241 -21.53 -6.46 10.04
CA ARG A 241 -21.36 -6.69 11.48
C ARG A 241 -19.93 -6.37 11.95
N TYR A 242 -18.91 -6.77 11.19
CA TYR A 242 -17.51 -6.42 11.54
C TYR A 242 -17.20 -4.95 11.33
N LEU A 243 -17.76 -4.30 10.30
CA LEU A 243 -17.67 -2.85 10.14
C LEU A 243 -18.22 -2.14 11.38
N HIS A 244 -19.37 -2.58 11.90
CA HIS A 244 -19.95 -1.99 13.11
C HIS A 244 -19.09 -2.18 14.36
N MET A 245 -18.39 -3.32 14.45
CA MET A 245 -17.51 -3.60 15.59
C MET A 245 -16.20 -2.82 15.54
N LEU A 246 -15.66 -2.56 14.34
CA LEU A 246 -14.30 -2.07 14.16
C LEU A 246 -14.23 -0.58 13.82
N GLN A 247 -15.32 0.04 13.37
CA GLN A 247 -15.41 1.49 13.23
C GLN A 247 -15.76 2.16 14.56
N SER A 248 -15.41 3.45 14.68
CA SER A 248 -15.81 4.27 15.82
C SER A 248 -17.34 4.26 16.01
N SER A 249 -17.81 4.22 17.26
CA SER A 249 -19.21 4.47 17.60
C SER A 249 -19.62 5.96 17.53
N SER A 250 -18.66 6.84 17.25
CA SER A 250 -18.87 8.25 16.94
C SER A 250 -18.03 8.59 15.70
N PRO A 251 -18.43 8.12 14.51
CA PRO A 251 -17.78 8.44 13.24
C PRO A 251 -17.74 9.95 12.99
N SER A 252 -16.65 10.43 12.39
CA SER A 252 -16.50 11.85 12.09
C SER A 252 -17.34 12.25 10.87
N TYR A 253 -18.32 13.13 11.09
CA TYR A 253 -19.10 13.74 10.02
C TYR A 253 -18.25 14.57 9.06
N ILE A 254 -17.14 15.15 9.51
CA ILE A 254 -16.19 15.86 8.65
C ILE A 254 -15.55 14.90 7.65
N LEU A 255 -15.11 13.72 8.10
CA LEU A 255 -14.51 12.72 7.22
C LEU A 255 -15.54 12.16 6.23
N MET A 256 -16.76 11.86 6.69
CA MET A 256 -17.85 11.42 5.82
C MET A 256 -18.23 12.48 4.79
N ALA A 257 -18.28 13.76 5.19
CA ALA A 257 -18.51 14.87 4.28
C ALA A 257 -17.37 15.02 3.26
N GLY A 258 -16.11 14.78 3.66
CA GLY A 258 -14.97 14.77 2.74
C GLY A 258 -15.07 13.67 1.68
N ILE A 259 -15.51 12.46 2.06
CA ILE A 259 -15.82 11.39 1.10
C ILE A 259 -16.94 11.84 0.16
N ASP A 260 -18.04 12.33 0.72
CA ASP A 260 -19.25 12.67 -0.02
C ASP A 260 -19.04 13.79 -1.06
N GLN A 261 -18.23 14.79 -0.71
CA GLN A 261 -17.80 15.86 -1.62
C GLN A 261 -16.87 15.34 -2.70
N CYS A 262 -15.95 14.43 -2.36
CA CYS A 262 -15.12 13.78 -3.38
C CYS A 262 -15.97 12.95 -4.35
N MET A 263 -17.00 12.24 -3.86
CA MET A 263 -17.93 11.48 -4.71
C MET A 263 -18.78 12.39 -5.59
N GLU A 264 -19.23 13.54 -5.08
CA GLU A 264 -19.93 14.54 -5.91
C GLU A 264 -19.03 15.02 -7.06
N MET A 265 -17.77 15.36 -6.75
CA MET A 265 -16.81 15.83 -7.76
C MET A 265 -16.61 14.78 -8.85
N LEU A 266 -16.55 13.50 -8.48
CA LEU A 266 -16.43 12.39 -9.43
C LEU A 266 -17.72 12.16 -10.23
N GLU A 267 -18.91 12.41 -9.67
CA GLU A 267 -20.17 12.23 -10.39
C GLU A 267 -20.40 13.35 -11.43
N HIS A 268 -19.96 14.57 -11.14
CA HIS A 268 -20.34 15.76 -11.91
C HIS A 268 -19.18 16.48 -12.61
N HIS A 269 -17.96 16.36 -12.09
CA HIS A 269 -16.79 17.13 -12.55
C HIS A 269 -15.59 16.24 -12.92
N CYS A 270 -15.82 14.95 -13.19
CA CYS A 270 -14.76 13.98 -13.45
C CYS A 270 -13.81 14.42 -14.58
N GLU A 271 -14.35 14.69 -15.78
CA GLU A 271 -13.55 15.09 -16.95
C GLU A 271 -12.80 16.41 -16.70
N GLU A 272 -13.46 17.38 -16.09
CA GLU A 272 -12.89 18.70 -15.78
C GLU A 272 -11.65 18.61 -14.87
N VAL A 273 -11.62 17.61 -13.98
CA VAL A 273 -10.54 17.41 -13.01
C VAL A 273 -9.48 16.45 -13.54
N PHE A 274 -9.87 15.37 -14.22
CA PHE A 274 -8.95 14.34 -14.69
C PHE A 274 -8.24 14.69 -16.00
N ASP A 275 -8.87 15.37 -16.95
CA ASP A 275 -8.24 15.68 -18.24
C ASP A 275 -6.98 16.55 -18.07
N PRO A 276 -7.01 17.66 -17.30
CA PRO A 276 -5.82 18.47 -17.09
C PRO A 276 -4.74 17.72 -16.31
N TYR A 277 -5.14 16.88 -15.35
CA TYR A 277 -4.21 16.05 -14.58
C TYR A 277 -3.48 15.05 -15.48
N VAL A 278 -4.22 14.33 -16.33
CA VAL A 278 -3.65 13.36 -17.27
C VAL A 278 -2.71 14.03 -18.27
N GLU A 279 -3.06 15.22 -18.77
CA GLU A 279 -2.18 15.96 -19.67
C GLU A 279 -0.86 16.37 -18.99
N ARG A 280 -0.94 16.87 -17.75
CA ARG A 280 0.27 17.16 -16.95
C ARG A 280 1.13 15.92 -16.76
N LEU A 281 0.51 14.79 -16.45
CA LEU A 281 1.19 13.52 -16.20
C LEU A 281 1.83 12.93 -17.47
N LYS A 282 1.14 13.00 -18.61
CA LYS A 282 1.70 12.60 -19.93
C LYS A 282 2.94 13.41 -20.26
N ARG A 283 2.86 14.75 -20.16
CA ARG A 283 4.01 15.64 -20.39
C ARG A 283 5.15 15.34 -19.44
N CYS A 284 4.85 15.14 -18.15
CA CYS A 284 5.87 14.80 -17.15
C CYS A 284 6.59 13.49 -17.50
N ARG A 285 5.83 12.46 -17.86
CA ARG A 285 6.39 11.16 -18.26
C ARG A 285 7.21 11.24 -19.56
N GLU A 286 6.77 12.02 -20.54
CA GLU A 286 7.53 12.26 -21.77
C GLU A 286 8.87 12.93 -21.48
N GLU A 287 8.89 13.96 -20.63
CA GLU A 287 10.13 14.65 -20.24
C GLU A 287 11.06 13.73 -19.44
N LEU A 288 10.54 13.06 -18.41
CA LEU A 288 11.34 12.14 -17.59
C LEU A 288 11.84 10.93 -18.41
N GLY A 289 11.15 10.52 -19.45
CA GLY A 289 11.60 9.49 -20.39
C GLY A 289 12.83 9.87 -21.23
N LYS A 290 13.23 11.14 -21.23
CA LYS A 290 14.44 11.63 -21.93
C LYS A 290 15.71 11.50 -21.08
N CYS A 291 15.58 11.13 -19.81
CA CYS A 291 16.72 10.90 -18.90
C CYS A 291 17.51 9.65 -19.30
N GLU A 292 18.83 9.69 -19.14
CA GLU A 292 19.73 8.59 -19.53
C GLU A 292 19.97 7.60 -18.39
N HIS A 293 19.89 8.07 -17.15
CA HIS A 293 20.42 7.40 -15.97
C HIS A 293 19.34 7.13 -14.92
N ILE A 294 18.45 8.09 -14.67
CA ILE A 294 17.24 7.92 -13.88
C ILE A 294 16.12 7.49 -14.82
N ARG A 295 15.57 6.30 -14.61
CA ARG A 295 14.56 5.70 -15.50
C ARG A 295 13.20 5.64 -14.83
N LEU A 296 12.14 5.78 -15.63
CA LEU A 296 10.79 5.39 -15.21
C LEU A 296 10.69 3.87 -15.23
N ALA A 297 10.46 3.24 -14.07
CA ALA A 297 10.24 1.80 -13.97
C ALA A 297 8.73 1.52 -14.08
N GLU A 298 8.32 0.85 -15.15
CA GLU A 298 6.91 0.55 -15.41
C GLU A 298 6.75 -0.78 -16.16
N THR A 299 5.64 -1.46 -15.91
CA THR A 299 5.24 -2.67 -16.64
C THR A 299 4.20 -2.36 -17.71
N LYS A 300 3.81 -3.37 -18.49
CA LYS A 300 2.74 -3.24 -19.48
C LYS A 300 1.39 -2.86 -18.86
N HIS A 301 1.05 -3.42 -17.70
CA HIS A 301 -0.19 -3.16 -16.97
C HIS A 301 0.14 -2.39 -15.69
N TYR A 302 -0.01 -1.06 -15.76
CA TYR A 302 0.59 -0.16 -14.79
C TYR A 302 -0.31 1.04 -14.50
N ASP A 303 -0.34 1.44 -13.23
CA ASP A 303 -0.94 2.69 -12.77
C ASP A 303 -0.01 3.87 -13.07
N LYS A 304 -0.33 4.57 -14.15
CA LYS A 304 0.49 5.69 -14.62
C LYS A 304 0.52 6.88 -13.66
N SER A 305 -0.36 6.95 -12.64
CA SER A 305 -0.32 7.97 -11.59
C SER A 305 0.92 7.85 -10.71
N LYS A 306 1.58 6.68 -10.70
CA LYS A 306 2.84 6.48 -10.00
C LYS A 306 3.99 6.81 -10.94
N LEU A 307 4.92 7.64 -10.46
CA LEU A 307 6.21 7.86 -11.12
C LEU A 307 7.29 7.16 -10.29
N VAL A 308 7.62 5.92 -10.67
CA VAL A 308 8.72 5.17 -10.05
C VAL A 308 10.02 5.55 -10.75
N LEU A 309 10.86 6.32 -10.07
CA LEU A 309 12.12 6.87 -10.56
C LEU A 309 13.27 6.00 -10.06
N SER A 310 13.85 5.20 -10.94
CA SER A 310 14.85 4.17 -10.62
C SER A 310 16.26 4.56 -11.04
N VAL A 311 17.22 4.22 -10.17
CA VAL A 311 18.67 4.34 -10.36
C VAL A 311 19.36 2.97 -10.45
N ALA A 312 18.62 1.87 -10.65
CA ALA A 312 19.14 0.50 -10.65
C ALA A 312 20.34 0.26 -11.60
N GLY A 313 20.43 1.02 -12.71
CA GLY A 313 21.51 0.94 -13.69
C GLY A 313 22.81 1.68 -13.32
N LEU A 314 22.83 2.41 -12.20
CA LEU A 314 23.96 3.24 -11.76
C LEU A 314 24.78 2.60 -10.64
N THR A 315 24.36 1.43 -10.17
CA THR A 315 24.87 0.71 -8.99
C THR A 315 26.37 0.46 -9.04
N LYS A 316 26.95 0.16 -10.22
CA LYS A 316 28.40 -0.03 -10.35
C LYS A 316 29.24 1.26 -10.41
N GLY A 317 28.63 2.45 -10.43
CA GLY A 317 29.27 3.71 -10.87
C GLY A 317 29.46 4.82 -9.83
N LEU A 318 28.73 4.81 -8.72
CA LEU A 318 28.74 5.93 -7.76
C LEU A 318 29.52 5.66 -6.47
N ALA A 319 30.13 4.47 -6.36
CA ALA A 319 30.93 4.04 -5.22
C ALA A 319 32.11 4.97 -4.90
N ASP A 320 32.60 5.77 -5.86
CA ASP A 320 33.81 6.57 -5.66
C ASP A 320 33.59 7.95 -5.02
N THR A 321 32.34 8.41 -4.87
CA THR A 321 32.06 9.70 -4.19
C THR A 321 31.73 9.51 -2.70
N TYR A 322 31.08 8.40 -2.33
CA TYR A 322 30.63 8.11 -0.97
C TYR A 322 30.79 6.65 -0.51
N GLY A 323 31.31 5.75 -1.35
CA GLY A 323 31.55 4.35 -0.97
C GLY A 323 30.35 3.40 -1.10
N ALA A 324 29.27 3.77 -1.79
CA ALA A 324 28.10 2.90 -2.00
C ALA A 324 27.41 3.12 -3.37
N GLU A 325 26.72 2.07 -3.84
CA GLU A 325 25.83 2.06 -5.01
C GLU A 325 24.75 3.16 -4.91
N ALA A 326 24.30 3.74 -6.03
CA ALA A 326 23.17 4.68 -5.99
C ALA A 326 21.90 4.00 -5.47
N THR A 327 21.33 4.51 -4.37
CA THR A 327 20.13 3.94 -3.74
C THR A 327 18.92 4.88 -3.88
N GLY A 328 17.72 4.32 -3.69
CA GLY A 328 16.50 5.10 -3.58
C GLY A 328 16.57 6.14 -2.43
N ILE A 329 17.18 5.77 -1.30
CA ILE A 329 17.40 6.69 -0.17
C ILE A 329 18.25 7.89 -0.61
N GLN A 330 19.35 7.67 -1.32
CA GLN A 330 20.22 8.77 -1.75
C GLN A 330 19.49 9.72 -2.71
N LEU A 331 18.70 9.18 -3.63
CA LEU A 331 17.88 9.96 -4.54
C LEU A 331 16.82 10.77 -3.77
N GLN A 332 16.16 10.17 -2.78
CA GLN A 332 15.22 10.86 -1.90
C GLN A 332 15.90 11.99 -1.11
N GLU A 333 17.09 11.77 -0.55
CA GLU A 333 17.84 12.80 0.18
C GLU A 333 18.26 13.95 -0.74
N ASP A 334 18.71 13.66 -1.95
CA ASP A 334 19.04 14.67 -2.96
C ASP A 334 17.79 15.50 -3.31
N LEU A 335 16.66 14.86 -3.60
CA LEU A 335 15.39 15.52 -3.91
C LEU A 335 14.85 16.36 -2.74
N LEU A 336 14.89 15.83 -1.53
CA LEU A 336 14.38 16.50 -0.33
C LEU A 336 15.25 17.69 0.05
N ASN A 337 16.56 17.50 0.17
CA ASN A 337 17.45 18.50 0.75
C ASN A 337 17.88 19.58 -0.24
N GLN A 338 17.96 19.27 -1.54
CA GLN A 338 18.40 20.25 -2.56
C GLN A 338 17.22 20.89 -3.29
N TYR A 339 16.12 20.16 -3.47
CA TYR A 339 14.99 20.61 -4.28
C TYR A 339 13.69 20.82 -3.49
N HIS A 340 13.68 20.44 -2.21
CA HIS A 340 12.50 20.47 -1.35
C HIS A 340 11.32 19.71 -1.96
N LEU A 341 11.61 18.52 -2.49
CA LEU A 341 10.65 17.59 -3.05
C LEU A 341 10.69 16.31 -2.22
N GLN A 342 9.64 16.07 -1.45
CA GLN A 342 9.50 14.86 -0.66
C GLN A 342 8.78 13.80 -1.50
N MET A 343 9.46 12.70 -1.80
CA MET A 343 8.81 11.55 -2.45
C MET A 343 8.01 10.75 -1.43
N GLU A 344 7.06 9.98 -1.93
CA GLU A 344 6.17 9.12 -1.13
C GLU A 344 6.97 7.99 -0.46
N MET A 345 7.88 7.38 -1.21
CA MET A 345 8.67 6.24 -0.75
C MET A 345 10.05 6.25 -1.40
N ALA A 346 11.03 5.75 -0.65
CA ALA A 346 12.35 5.37 -1.14
C ALA A 346 12.60 3.91 -0.79
N ALA A 347 12.89 3.08 -1.78
CA ALA A 347 13.11 1.65 -1.59
C ALA A 347 14.15 1.13 -2.57
N GLY A 348 15.04 0.24 -2.10
CA GLY A 348 16.09 -0.36 -2.92
C GLY A 348 16.86 0.70 -3.72
N THR A 349 16.60 0.76 -5.03
CA THR A 349 17.21 1.67 -6.00
C THR A 349 16.22 2.64 -6.63
N TYR A 350 15.06 2.91 -6.04
CA TYR A 350 14.08 3.82 -6.62
C TYR A 350 13.36 4.68 -5.58
N VAL A 351 12.74 5.74 -6.06
CA VAL A 351 11.76 6.54 -5.31
C VAL A 351 10.43 6.57 -6.04
N ILE A 352 9.35 6.82 -5.31
CA ILE A 352 8.01 6.96 -5.89
C ILE A 352 7.52 8.38 -5.68
N ALA A 353 7.23 9.10 -6.76
CA ALA A 353 6.32 10.23 -6.69
C ALA A 353 4.90 9.74 -6.96
N MET A 354 4.05 9.77 -5.94
CA MET A 354 2.64 9.40 -6.05
C MET A 354 1.84 10.65 -6.44
N THR A 355 1.30 10.67 -7.66
CA THR A 355 0.60 11.84 -8.19
C THR A 355 -0.92 11.69 -8.10
N SER A 356 -1.64 12.80 -8.18
CA SER A 356 -3.09 12.88 -8.15
C SER A 356 -3.61 14.12 -8.87
N VAL A 357 -4.93 14.23 -8.96
CA VAL A 357 -5.61 15.43 -9.49
C VAL A 357 -5.29 16.72 -8.73
N GLY A 358 -4.77 16.63 -7.49
CA GLY A 358 -4.31 17.76 -6.70
C GLY A 358 -2.96 18.34 -7.14
N ASP A 359 -2.22 17.66 -8.02
CA ASP A 359 -0.90 18.13 -8.48
C ASP A 359 -0.99 19.29 -9.47
N THR A 360 -0.07 20.24 -9.30
CA THR A 360 -0.01 21.48 -10.08
C THR A 360 1.03 21.44 -11.19
N ASP A 361 0.87 22.31 -12.19
CA ASP A 361 1.89 22.52 -13.23
C ASP A 361 3.26 22.94 -12.65
N GLU A 362 3.25 23.71 -11.57
CA GLU A 362 4.47 24.12 -10.89
C GLU A 362 5.19 22.93 -10.25
N GLY A 363 4.45 22.10 -9.48
CA GLY A 363 5.00 20.91 -8.85
C GLY A 363 5.63 19.95 -9.86
N MET A 364 4.91 19.66 -10.95
CA MET A 364 5.40 18.80 -12.03
C MET A 364 6.66 19.37 -12.70
N LYS A 365 6.70 20.68 -12.97
CA LYS A 365 7.90 21.33 -13.55
C LYS A 365 9.09 21.30 -12.61
N ARG A 366 8.88 21.50 -11.30
CA ARG A 366 9.94 21.39 -10.29
C ARG A 366 10.52 19.98 -10.25
N LEU A 367 9.67 18.95 -10.29
CA LEU A 367 10.11 17.55 -10.33
C LEU A 367 10.95 17.27 -11.59
N ILE A 368 10.45 17.61 -12.78
CA ILE A 368 11.16 17.41 -14.05
C ILE A 368 12.54 18.08 -14.01
N LYS A 369 12.60 19.33 -13.56
CA LYS A 369 13.86 20.07 -13.44
C LYS A 369 14.84 19.37 -12.50
N ALA A 370 14.38 18.97 -11.31
CA ALA A 370 15.21 18.29 -10.32
C ALA A 370 15.78 16.98 -10.88
N ILE A 371 14.94 16.16 -11.51
CA ILE A 371 15.37 14.88 -12.08
C ILE A 371 16.36 15.09 -13.23
N TYR A 372 16.16 16.06 -14.13
CA TYR A 372 17.15 16.34 -15.18
C TYR A 372 18.52 16.80 -14.65
N GLU A 373 18.54 17.58 -13.56
CA GLU A 373 19.80 18.00 -12.95
C GLU A 373 20.51 16.84 -12.24
N LEU A 374 19.75 16.00 -11.53
CA LEU A 374 20.27 14.79 -10.88
C LEU A 374 20.72 13.73 -11.88
N ASP A 375 19.98 13.54 -12.98
CA ASP A 375 20.34 12.64 -14.08
C ASP A 375 21.71 13.00 -14.66
N LYS A 376 21.97 14.29 -14.91
CA LYS A 376 23.29 14.77 -15.37
C LYS A 376 24.41 14.61 -14.34
N LYS A 377 24.07 14.69 -13.05
CA LYS A 377 25.02 14.51 -11.93
C LYS A 377 25.41 13.04 -11.78
N TYR A 378 24.45 12.14 -11.94
CA TYR A 378 24.66 10.69 -11.80
C TYR A 378 25.31 10.12 -13.06
N LYS A 379 26.64 10.04 -13.08
CA LYS A 379 27.38 9.44 -14.20
C LYS A 379 27.64 7.96 -13.95
N PRO A 380 27.47 7.07 -14.96
CA PRO A 380 27.99 5.72 -14.89
C PRO A 380 29.53 5.75 -14.90
N LEU A 381 30.20 4.88 -14.15
CA LEU A 381 31.65 4.70 -14.28
C LEU A 381 31.99 4.20 -15.69
N GLN A 382 33.07 4.72 -16.26
CA GLN A 382 33.69 4.15 -17.46
C GLN A 382 34.01 2.67 -17.21
N GLY A 383 33.42 1.78 -18.02
CA GLY A 383 33.68 0.33 -17.96
C GLY A 383 32.51 -0.56 -17.53
N ALA A 384 31.30 -0.03 -17.28
CA ALA A 384 30.13 -0.85 -16.95
C ALA A 384 29.56 -1.67 -18.14
N TYR A 385 30.06 -1.43 -19.36
CA TYR A 385 29.82 -2.27 -20.53
C TYR A 385 31.17 -2.61 -21.17
N ASN A 386 31.72 -3.78 -20.87
CA ASN A 386 32.73 -4.37 -21.74
C ASN A 386 32.00 -5.07 -22.89
N THR A 387 31.76 -4.32 -23.96
CA THR A 387 31.84 -4.92 -25.30
C THR A 387 33.27 -5.38 -25.50
N VAL A 388 33.39 -6.62 -25.94
CA VAL A 388 34.63 -7.32 -26.30
C VAL A 388 35.48 -6.44 -27.21
N ASP A 389 36.65 -5.97 -26.74
CA ASP A 389 37.82 -5.85 -27.61
C ASP A 389 39.13 -5.75 -26.81
N SER A 390 40.16 -6.26 -27.46
CA SER A 390 41.42 -6.74 -26.94
C SER A 390 42.49 -5.68 -26.65
N ASP A 391 43.44 -6.07 -25.80
CA ASP A 391 44.83 -5.60 -25.70
C ASP A 391 45.13 -4.25 -25.05
N ILE A 392 45.13 -4.21 -23.70
CA ILE A 392 46.04 -3.32 -22.94
C ILE A 392 46.55 -4.04 -21.68
N VAL A 393 47.88 -4.07 -21.51
CA VAL A 393 48.63 -4.68 -20.38
C VAL A 393 48.55 -3.78 -19.12
N PRO A 394 48.52 -4.33 -17.88
CA PRO A 394 48.17 -3.58 -16.67
C PRO A 394 49.32 -2.75 -16.08
N GLY A 395 49.07 -1.47 -15.82
CA GLY A 395 49.87 -0.65 -14.90
C GLY A 395 49.19 -0.59 -13.52
N GLU A 396 49.97 -0.79 -12.47
CA GLU A 396 49.53 -1.02 -11.09
C GLU A 396 48.62 0.08 -10.50
N ILE A 397 47.34 -0.25 -10.29
CA ILE A 397 46.46 0.50 -9.38
C ILE A 397 46.56 -0.16 -8.00
N LYS A 398 47.00 0.62 -7.01
CA LYS A 398 47.04 0.22 -5.60
C LYS A 398 45.62 -0.11 -5.12
N LYS A 399 45.36 -1.40 -4.90
CA LYS A 399 44.11 -1.91 -4.31
C LYS A 399 43.96 -1.43 -2.86
N SER A 400 43.05 -0.51 -2.60
CA SER A 400 42.39 -0.42 -1.29
C SER A 400 41.32 -1.50 -1.21
N GLN A 401 41.70 -2.70 -0.74
CA GLN A 401 40.76 -3.80 -0.50
C GLN A 401 39.95 -3.52 0.78
N LYS A 402 38.81 -2.83 0.67
CA LYS A 402 37.66 -3.24 1.46
C LYS A 402 37.04 -4.41 0.69
N LYS A 403 37.06 -5.62 1.27
CA LYS A 403 36.26 -6.73 0.75
C LYS A 403 34.80 -6.27 0.79
N GLU A 404 34.22 -5.93 -0.34
CA GLU A 404 32.77 -5.90 -0.47
C GLU A 404 32.28 -7.29 -0.07
N LYS A 405 31.41 -7.36 0.94
CA LYS A 405 30.67 -8.59 1.20
C LYS A 405 29.78 -8.78 -0.02
N ASN A 406 30.06 -9.79 -0.84
CA ASN A 406 29.12 -10.20 -1.89
C ASN A 406 27.90 -10.81 -1.19
N TYR A 407 26.85 -10.01 -1.02
CA TYR A 407 25.52 -10.54 -0.73
C TYR A 407 24.91 -11.03 -2.04
N ASP A 408 24.38 -12.25 -2.04
CA ASP A 408 23.61 -12.78 -3.16
C ASP A 408 22.13 -12.43 -2.97
N ILE A 409 21.84 -11.12 -2.94
CA ILE A 409 20.47 -10.62 -2.77
C ILE A 409 20.08 -9.63 -3.87
N GLU A 410 18.79 -9.61 -4.19
CA GLU A 410 18.19 -8.63 -5.07
C GLU A 410 17.42 -7.60 -4.22
N PRO A 411 17.83 -6.31 -4.19
CA PRO A 411 17.13 -5.30 -3.40
C PRO A 411 15.67 -5.17 -3.81
N GLY A 412 14.76 -5.24 -2.82
CA GLY A 412 13.31 -5.18 -3.06
C GLY A 412 12.67 -6.54 -3.31
N TYR A 413 13.43 -7.61 -3.52
CA TYR A 413 12.89 -8.97 -3.58
C TYR A 413 12.23 -9.37 -2.24
N LEU A 414 11.09 -10.04 -2.32
CA LEU A 414 10.42 -10.61 -1.15
C LEU A 414 10.90 -12.05 -0.90
N PRO A 415 11.79 -12.29 0.09
CA PRO A 415 12.31 -13.62 0.35
C PRO A 415 11.22 -14.59 0.82
N GLN A 416 11.31 -15.84 0.36
CA GLN A 416 10.36 -16.87 0.76
C GLN A 416 10.66 -17.36 2.17
N ALA A 417 9.61 -17.43 2.98
CA ALA A 417 9.64 -17.91 4.34
C ALA A 417 8.86 -19.23 4.44
N GLU A 418 9.37 -20.16 5.24
CA GLU A 418 8.63 -21.38 5.57
C GLU A 418 7.68 -21.08 6.73
N VAL A 419 6.37 -21.28 6.51
CA VAL A 419 5.35 -21.12 7.56
C VAL A 419 5.32 -22.41 8.39
N ILE A 420 5.80 -22.33 9.64
CA ILE A 420 5.79 -23.47 10.57
C ILE A 420 4.53 -23.47 11.43
N TYR A 421 4.13 -22.28 11.88
CA TYR A 421 2.96 -22.04 12.72
C TYR A 421 2.18 -20.84 12.20
N SER A 422 0.89 -20.76 12.52
CA SER A 422 0.16 -19.51 12.31
C SER A 422 0.64 -18.43 13.31
N PRO A 423 0.50 -17.14 12.98
CA PRO A 423 0.86 -16.06 13.90
C PRO A 423 0.19 -16.20 15.27
N ALA A 424 -1.10 -16.60 15.28
CA ALA A 424 -1.86 -16.79 16.51
C ALA A 424 -1.29 -17.91 17.40
N GLN A 425 -0.81 -19.00 16.79
CA GLN A 425 -0.22 -20.10 17.55
C GLN A 425 1.06 -19.68 18.26
N VAL A 426 1.99 -19.02 17.56
CA VAL A 426 3.27 -18.60 18.17
C VAL A 426 3.05 -17.56 19.26
N ILE A 427 2.20 -16.56 19.00
CA ILE A 427 1.88 -15.55 20.00
C ILE A 427 1.21 -16.18 21.22
N SER A 428 0.25 -17.10 21.02
CA SER A 428 -0.37 -17.83 22.13
C SER A 428 0.63 -18.68 22.93
N MET A 429 1.64 -19.27 22.29
CA MET A 429 2.69 -20.01 22.98
C MET A 429 3.58 -19.08 23.81
N LYS A 430 3.93 -17.91 23.27
CA LYS A 430 4.68 -16.86 23.98
C LYS A 430 3.90 -16.38 25.21
N ASP A 431 2.64 -16.02 25.04
CA ASP A 431 1.78 -15.50 26.10
C ASP A 431 1.52 -16.53 27.21
N ALA A 432 1.50 -17.82 26.85
CA ALA A 432 1.40 -18.93 27.81
C ALA A 432 2.72 -19.21 28.57
N GLY A 433 3.80 -18.50 28.25
CA GLY A 433 5.11 -18.67 28.88
C GLY A 433 5.82 -19.96 28.46
N ALA A 434 5.61 -20.44 27.24
CA ALA A 434 6.36 -21.59 26.73
C ALA A 434 7.86 -21.29 26.71
N ASP A 435 8.67 -22.30 27.05
CA ASP A 435 10.13 -22.14 27.03
C ASP A 435 10.66 -21.93 25.61
N GLY A 436 11.82 -21.27 25.50
CA GLY A 436 12.56 -21.14 24.25
C GLY A 436 12.34 -19.87 23.44
N PHE A 437 11.54 -18.92 23.93
CA PHE A 437 11.51 -17.56 23.40
C PHE A 437 12.71 -16.75 23.88
N GLN A 438 13.41 -16.09 22.97
CA GLN A 438 14.54 -15.22 23.29
C GLN A 438 14.70 -14.11 22.25
N VAL A 439 15.28 -12.99 22.68
CA VAL A 439 15.66 -11.88 21.79
C VAL A 439 17.07 -12.09 21.28
N VAL A 440 17.24 -12.21 19.96
CA VAL A 440 18.53 -12.42 19.30
C VAL A 440 18.84 -11.30 18.30
N PRO A 441 20.10 -11.02 17.98
CA PRO A 441 20.44 -10.14 16.86
C PRO A 441 19.82 -10.67 15.56
N LEU A 442 19.28 -9.79 14.71
CA LEU A 442 18.74 -10.20 13.39
C LEU A 442 19.77 -10.97 12.57
N THR A 443 21.06 -10.63 12.68
CA THR A 443 22.16 -11.32 12.00
C THR A 443 22.47 -12.72 12.52
N GLN A 444 21.90 -13.13 13.65
CA GLN A 444 22.08 -14.45 14.28
C GLN A 444 20.75 -15.23 14.39
N SER A 445 19.73 -14.79 13.65
CA SER A 445 18.37 -15.31 13.77
C SER A 445 18.04 -16.48 12.84
N GLU A 446 18.96 -16.84 11.93
CA GLU A 446 18.79 -17.92 10.96
C GLU A 446 18.43 -19.26 11.63
N GLY A 447 17.43 -19.94 11.08
CA GLY A 447 16.94 -21.23 11.54
C GLY A 447 15.84 -21.14 12.61
N TYR A 448 15.75 -20.04 13.36
CA TYR A 448 14.72 -19.85 14.37
C TYR A 448 13.37 -19.44 13.78
N ILE A 449 12.31 -19.58 14.59
CA ILE A 449 10.94 -19.19 14.23
C ILE A 449 10.66 -17.79 14.79
N SER A 450 10.21 -16.87 13.96
CA SER A 450 9.90 -15.50 14.38
C SER A 450 8.73 -15.46 15.36
N ALA A 451 8.84 -14.66 16.43
CA ALA A 451 7.72 -14.31 17.30
C ALA A 451 7.17 -12.90 17.00
N GLU A 452 7.84 -12.16 16.12
CA GLU A 452 7.54 -10.77 15.78
C GLU A 452 7.32 -10.59 14.29
N TYR A 453 6.69 -9.46 13.95
CA TYR A 453 6.67 -8.97 12.59
C TYR A 453 7.99 -8.26 12.28
N ALA A 454 8.46 -8.37 11.04
CA ALA A 454 9.54 -7.52 10.55
C ALA A 454 9.25 -7.07 9.12
N TYR A 455 9.23 -5.76 8.91
CA TYR A 455 8.95 -5.12 7.62
C TYR A 455 9.76 -3.85 7.42
N LEU A 456 9.93 -3.48 6.15
CA LEU A 456 10.36 -2.15 5.75
C LEU A 456 9.14 -1.23 5.64
N TYR A 457 9.30 0.03 6.04
CA TYR A 457 8.24 1.02 5.96
C TYR A 457 8.74 2.34 5.35
N PRO A 458 7.99 2.95 4.42
CA PRO A 458 6.83 2.39 3.69
C PRO A 458 7.24 1.26 2.72
N PRO A 459 6.31 0.37 2.27
CA PRO A 459 4.86 0.41 2.47
C PRO A 459 4.33 -0.40 3.66
N GLY A 460 5.20 -1.05 4.45
CA GLY A 460 4.77 -1.91 5.55
C GLY A 460 4.30 -3.29 5.10
N ILE A 461 4.97 -3.86 4.10
CA ILE A 461 4.84 -5.26 3.68
C ILE A 461 5.76 -6.11 4.55
N PRO A 462 5.24 -7.09 5.32
CA PRO A 462 6.05 -8.04 6.09
C PRO A 462 7.01 -8.85 5.22
N MET A 463 8.30 -8.69 5.51
CA MET A 463 9.31 -9.66 5.07
C MET A 463 9.18 -10.94 5.90
N LEU A 464 8.85 -10.79 7.17
CA LEU A 464 8.70 -11.88 8.13
C LEU A 464 7.48 -11.63 9.02
N VAL A 465 6.73 -12.69 9.32
CA VAL A 465 5.63 -12.67 10.28
C VAL A 465 5.83 -13.72 11.38
N PRO A 466 5.16 -13.57 12.54
CA PRO A 466 5.23 -14.59 13.58
C PRO A 466 4.81 -15.97 13.06
N GLY A 467 5.57 -17.01 13.44
CA GLY A 467 5.35 -18.39 12.96
C GLY A 467 6.17 -18.81 11.76
N GLU A 468 6.92 -17.90 11.16
CA GLU A 468 7.79 -18.21 10.01
C GLU A 468 9.23 -18.51 10.44
N ARG A 469 9.84 -19.49 9.78
CA ARG A 469 11.26 -19.79 9.93
C ARG A 469 12.10 -18.74 9.20
N ILE A 470 13.07 -18.19 9.91
CA ILE A 470 14.02 -17.22 9.36
C ILE A 470 15.06 -17.97 8.54
N THR A 471 15.02 -17.82 7.21
CA THR A 471 15.99 -18.44 6.30
C THR A 471 17.27 -17.61 6.20
N ALA A 472 18.36 -18.22 5.68
CA ALA A 472 19.61 -17.50 5.39
C ALA A 472 19.37 -16.27 4.50
N GLN A 473 18.49 -16.42 3.50
CA GLN A 473 18.14 -15.35 2.56
C GLN A 473 17.43 -14.19 3.28
N ILE A 474 16.47 -14.47 4.16
CA ILE A 474 15.77 -13.43 4.95
C ILE A 474 16.76 -12.66 5.82
N ARG A 475 17.63 -13.38 6.54
CA ARG A 475 18.69 -12.77 7.36
C ARG A 475 19.59 -11.86 6.53
N GLU A 476 20.03 -12.31 5.35
CA GLU A 476 20.89 -11.54 4.45
C GLU A 476 20.22 -10.26 3.95
N HIS A 477 18.92 -10.30 3.65
CA HIS A 477 18.17 -9.09 3.30
C HIS A 477 18.14 -8.10 4.47
N PHE A 478 17.79 -8.54 5.69
CA PHE A 478 17.81 -7.65 6.85
C PHE A 478 19.18 -7.03 7.09
N GLN A 479 20.25 -7.83 6.96
CA GLN A 479 21.61 -7.33 7.11
C GLN A 479 21.95 -6.27 6.05
N TRP A 480 21.59 -6.50 4.79
CA TRP A 480 21.83 -5.54 3.70
C TRP A 480 21.07 -4.22 3.91
N TYR A 481 19.81 -4.29 4.35
CA TYR A 481 18.99 -3.12 4.64
C TYR A 481 19.55 -2.30 5.81
N MET A 482 19.89 -2.96 6.92
CA MET A 482 20.49 -2.29 8.09
C MET A 482 21.85 -1.65 7.78
N GLU A 483 22.70 -2.30 6.98
CA GLU A 483 24.00 -1.73 6.56
C GLU A 483 23.84 -0.49 5.65
N ARG A 484 22.63 -0.27 5.09
CA ARG A 484 22.27 0.88 4.24
C ARG A 484 21.22 1.78 4.89
N THR A 485 21.22 1.83 6.22
CA THR A 485 20.41 2.75 7.04
C THR A 485 18.90 2.62 6.89
N TYR A 486 18.40 1.52 6.33
CA TYR A 486 16.97 1.24 6.35
C TYR A 486 16.57 0.76 7.75
N GLU A 487 15.46 1.30 8.26
CA GLU A 487 14.88 0.87 9.52
C GLU A 487 14.00 -0.38 9.31
N ILE A 488 14.24 -1.42 10.11
CA ILE A 488 13.34 -2.58 10.19
C ILE A 488 12.33 -2.31 11.29
N GLN A 489 11.06 -2.20 10.91
CA GLN A 489 9.95 -1.96 11.84
C GLN A 489 9.20 -3.25 12.17
N GLY A 490 8.43 -3.22 13.27
CA GLY A 490 7.64 -4.35 13.76
C GLY A 490 8.34 -5.19 14.84
N VAL A 491 9.66 -4.98 15.01
CA VAL A 491 10.45 -5.55 16.12
C VAL A 491 10.41 -4.64 17.35
N GLU A 492 10.41 -5.21 18.56
CA GLU A 492 10.41 -4.45 19.81
C GLU A 492 11.72 -3.68 20.03
N LYS A 493 12.83 -4.18 19.48
CA LYS A 493 14.16 -3.59 19.65
C LYS A 493 14.92 -3.54 18.32
N GLU A 494 15.32 -2.34 17.91
CA GLU A 494 16.08 -2.10 16.69
C GLU A 494 17.33 -3.00 16.58
N GLY A 495 17.47 -3.70 15.46
CA GLY A 495 18.58 -4.63 15.18
C GLY A 495 18.44 -6.02 15.82
N TYR A 496 17.39 -6.26 16.60
CA TYR A 496 17.10 -7.53 17.26
C TYR A 496 15.71 -8.03 16.86
N ILE A 497 15.48 -9.31 17.07
CA ILE A 497 14.18 -9.95 16.87
C ILE A 497 13.96 -11.02 17.94
N GLU A 498 12.75 -11.09 18.46
CA GLU A 498 12.32 -12.17 19.33
C GLU A 498 11.95 -13.40 18.51
N VAL A 499 12.50 -14.55 18.91
CA VAL A 499 12.37 -15.81 18.20
C VAL A 499 12.07 -16.95 19.16
N TRP A 500 11.41 -17.98 18.64
CA TRP A 500 11.29 -19.28 19.27
C TRP A 500 12.36 -20.25 18.73
N THR A 501 13.12 -20.82 19.64
CA THR A 501 14.35 -21.60 19.35
C THR A 501 14.14 -23.09 19.15
N HIS A 502 12.97 -23.62 19.51
CA HIS A 502 12.69 -25.06 19.51
C HIS A 502 12.02 -25.53 18.19
N GLY A 503 12.34 -24.84 17.10
CA GLY A 503 11.63 -24.90 15.81
C GLY A 503 12.34 -25.68 14.72
#